data_AF-A0A7L3J1W0-F1
#
_entry.id   AF-A0A7L3J1W0-F1
#
_cell.length_a   1.000
_cell.length_b   1.000
_cell.length_c   1.000
_cell.angle_alpha   90.00
_cell.angle_beta   90.00
_cell.angle_gamma   90.00
#
_symmetry.space_group_name_H-M   'P 1'
#
loop_
_entity.id
_entity.type
_entity.pdbx_description
1 polymer ?
#
loop_
_entity_poly.entity_id
_entity_poly.type
_entity_poly.pdbx_seq_one_letter_code
_entity_poly.pdbx_strand_id
1 'polypeptide(L)'
;LTAKIQGMKNAVPKNDKKRRKQLADEVAKLEAELEQKHKEELKQLKEASPEQNKVVGALTSAEVVQIRFEKKAALEKEREERIAEAEIENLTGARHLESQKLAFLLAARHLEIKQIPSDGHCMYRAIEDQLKDRQNFWTVATLRNQTAKYMQSHFDDFLPFLTNPSTGDMYSR
;
A
#
# COMPACT_ATOMS: atom_id res chain seq x y z
N LEU A 1 -4.83 -28.38 -0.73
CA LEU A 1 -4.53 -28.32 0.72
C LEU A 1 -5.20 -27.13 1.41
N THR A 2 -5.01 -25.91 0.91
CA THR A 2 -5.55 -24.65 1.46
C THR A 2 -7.06 -24.64 1.73
N ALA A 3 -7.89 -25.13 0.80
CA ALA A 3 -9.34 -25.24 1.00
C ALA A 3 -9.72 -26.18 2.16
N LYS A 4 -8.98 -27.29 2.33
CA LYS A 4 -9.19 -28.24 3.42
C LYS A 4 -8.78 -27.65 4.78
N ILE A 5 -7.64 -26.96 4.83
CA ILE A 5 -7.16 -26.25 6.03
C ILE A 5 -8.16 -25.17 6.47
N GLN A 6 -8.71 -24.42 5.51
CA GLN A 6 -9.70 -23.38 5.81
C GLN A 6 -11.01 -23.97 6.32
N GLY A 7 -11.47 -25.09 5.75
CA GLY A 7 -12.62 -25.85 6.27
C GLY A 7 -12.41 -26.32 7.71
N MET A 8 -11.24 -26.87 8.01
CA MET A 8 -10.88 -27.31 9.37
C MET A 8 -10.87 -26.13 10.35
N LYS A 9 -10.24 -25.00 9.98
CA LYS A 9 -10.16 -23.80 10.82
C LYS A 9 -11.54 -23.21 11.15
N ASN A 10 -12.48 -23.32 10.23
CA ASN A 10 -13.86 -22.86 10.42
C ASN A 10 -14.69 -23.80 11.31
N ALA A 11 -14.37 -25.10 11.35
CA ALA A 11 -15.05 -26.09 12.17
C ALA A 11 -14.68 -26.02 13.66
N VAL A 12 -13.58 -25.33 14.02
CA VAL A 12 -13.12 -25.20 15.41
C VAL A 12 -13.43 -23.79 15.95
N PRO A 13 -14.32 -23.68 16.96
CA PRO A 13 -14.67 -22.40 17.59
C PRO A 13 -13.46 -21.65 18.14
N LYS A 14 -13.49 -20.31 18.09
CA LYS A 14 -12.33 -19.49 18.45
C LYS A 14 -11.88 -19.61 19.91
N ASN A 15 -12.79 -20.00 20.80
CA ASN A 15 -12.57 -20.06 22.25
C ASN A 15 -12.02 -21.40 22.75
N ASP A 16 -12.00 -22.45 21.91
CA ASP A 16 -11.54 -23.80 22.29
C ASP A 16 -10.05 -23.98 22.01
N LYS A 17 -9.22 -23.57 22.98
CA LYS A 17 -7.75 -23.56 22.88
C LYS A 17 -7.16 -24.96 22.65
N LYS A 18 -7.78 -26.01 23.21
CA LYS A 18 -7.29 -27.39 23.10
C LYS A 18 -7.49 -27.93 21.69
N ARG A 19 -8.69 -27.76 21.12
CA ARG A 19 -8.99 -28.19 19.74
C ARG A 19 -8.22 -27.38 18.69
N ARG A 20 -7.96 -26.10 18.95
CA ARG A 20 -7.11 -25.27 18.06
C ARG A 20 -5.66 -25.73 17.99
N LYS A 21 -5.09 -26.17 19.12
CA LYS A 21 -3.74 -26.72 19.15
C LYS A 21 -3.68 -28.03 18.35
N GLN A 22 -4.63 -28.94 18.57
CA GLN A 22 -4.74 -30.18 17.81
C GLN A 22 -4.89 -29.94 16.31
N LEU A 23 -5.71 -28.95 15.92
CA LEU A 23 -5.86 -28.56 14.53
C LEU A 23 -4.56 -27.99 13.93
N ALA A 24 -3.81 -27.20 14.68
CA ALA A 24 -2.53 -26.67 14.21
C ALA A 24 -1.51 -27.80 13.99
N ASP A 25 -1.45 -28.76 14.92
CA ASP A 25 -0.58 -29.95 14.81
C ASP A 25 -0.99 -30.83 13.60
N GLU A 26 -2.30 -30.99 13.35
CA GLU A 26 -2.82 -31.74 12.20
C GLU A 26 -2.53 -31.04 10.86
N VAL A 27 -2.64 -29.71 10.81
CA VAL A 27 -2.27 -28.91 9.62
C VAL A 27 -0.78 -29.03 9.34
N ALA A 28 0.08 -28.91 10.36
CA ALA A 28 1.53 -29.05 10.21
C ALA A 28 1.91 -30.45 9.72
N LYS A 29 1.23 -31.50 10.22
CA LYS A 29 1.44 -32.88 9.76
C LYS A 29 1.03 -33.07 8.30
N LEU A 30 -0.13 -32.54 7.89
CA LEU A 30 -0.60 -32.63 6.50
C LEU A 30 0.29 -31.85 5.52
N GLU A 31 0.85 -30.73 5.95
CA GLU A 31 1.83 -29.95 5.16
C GLU A 31 3.15 -30.73 4.99
N ALA A 32 3.66 -31.33 6.07
CA ALA A 32 4.90 -32.12 6.03
C ALA A 32 4.77 -33.40 5.19
N GLU A 33 3.64 -34.12 5.29
CA GLU A 33 3.39 -35.32 4.47
C GLU A 33 3.30 -35.00 2.98
N LEU A 34 2.70 -33.86 2.63
CA LEU A 34 2.57 -33.42 1.24
C LEU A 34 3.94 -33.01 0.67
N GLU A 35 4.73 -32.26 1.44
CA GLU A 35 6.10 -31.88 1.07
C GLU A 35 7.00 -33.12 0.86
N GLN A 36 6.88 -34.12 1.74
CA GLN A 36 7.61 -35.38 1.63
C GLN A 36 7.21 -36.15 0.37
N LYS A 37 5.91 -36.27 0.09
CA LYS A 37 5.43 -36.92 -1.14
C LYS A 37 5.95 -36.23 -2.39
N HIS A 38 5.88 -34.90 -2.45
CA HIS A 38 6.41 -34.14 -3.58
C HIS A 38 7.93 -34.36 -3.76
N LYS A 39 8.67 -34.43 -2.65
CA LYS A 39 10.12 -34.70 -2.70
C LYS A 39 10.44 -36.11 -3.19
N GLU A 40 9.64 -37.10 -2.81
CA GLU A 40 9.77 -38.49 -3.28
C GLU A 40 9.38 -38.61 -4.76
N GLU A 41 8.29 -37.99 -5.19
CA GLU A 41 7.86 -37.94 -6.60
C GLU A 41 8.93 -37.29 -7.48
N LEU A 42 9.53 -36.17 -7.04
CA LEU A 42 10.63 -35.51 -7.75
C LEU A 42 11.91 -36.36 -7.84
N LYS A 43 12.19 -37.18 -6.83
CA LYS A 43 13.32 -38.12 -6.86
C LYS A 43 13.04 -39.27 -7.83
N GLN A 44 11.85 -39.87 -7.77
CA GLN A 44 11.44 -40.93 -8.69
C GLN A 44 11.45 -40.46 -10.14
N LEU A 45 11.02 -39.21 -10.40
CA LEU A 45 11.04 -38.63 -11.74
C LEU A 45 12.47 -38.43 -12.27
N LYS A 46 13.42 -38.08 -11.39
CA LYS A 46 14.84 -37.93 -11.73
C LYS A 46 15.55 -39.27 -11.92
N GLU A 47 15.17 -40.29 -11.15
CA GLU A 47 15.75 -41.64 -11.24
C GLU A 47 15.18 -42.44 -12.43
N ALA A 48 13.94 -42.18 -12.85
CA ALA A 48 13.30 -42.83 -14.00
C ALA A 48 13.80 -42.33 -15.37
N SER A 49 14.69 -41.33 -15.43
CA SER A 49 15.27 -40.85 -16.69
C SER A 49 16.73 -40.40 -16.51
N PRO A 50 17.70 -41.32 -16.54
CA PRO A 50 19.07 -40.97 -16.81
C PRO A 50 19.21 -40.75 -18.32
N GLU A 51 19.71 -39.58 -18.72
CA GLU A 51 19.98 -39.17 -20.11
C GLU A 51 18.80 -38.52 -20.87
N GLN A 52 18.76 -37.18 -20.87
CA GLN A 52 18.98 -36.35 -22.07
C GLN A 52 18.83 -34.85 -21.77
N ASN A 53 19.96 -34.14 -21.86
CA ASN A 53 20.00 -32.69 -22.03
C ASN A 53 19.62 -32.35 -23.48
N LYS A 54 18.46 -31.70 -23.72
CA LYS A 54 18.29 -30.51 -24.58
C LYS A 54 16.81 -30.11 -24.83
N VAL A 55 16.51 -28.86 -24.44
CA VAL A 55 15.64 -27.86 -25.11
C VAL A 55 14.10 -27.94 -24.91
N VAL A 56 13.64 -27.06 -24.02
CA VAL A 56 12.42 -26.21 -24.06
C VAL A 56 11.04 -26.88 -23.92
N GLY A 57 10.37 -26.59 -22.81
CA GLY A 57 8.98 -26.13 -22.89
C GLY A 57 7.90 -26.88 -22.12
N ALA A 58 8.13 -27.36 -20.90
CA ALA A 58 7.04 -27.67 -19.97
C ALA A 58 7.46 -27.31 -18.54
N LEU A 59 7.38 -26.03 -18.20
CA LEU A 59 7.59 -25.58 -16.83
C LEU A 59 6.52 -26.21 -15.93
N THR A 60 6.95 -26.89 -14.88
CA THR A 60 6.03 -27.39 -13.86
C THR A 60 5.30 -26.21 -13.22
N SER A 61 4.07 -26.41 -12.73
CA SER A 61 3.27 -25.33 -12.13
C SER A 61 3.99 -24.62 -10.97
N ALA A 62 4.88 -25.34 -10.26
CA ALA A 62 5.76 -24.80 -9.22
C ALA A 62 6.84 -23.86 -9.80
N GLU A 63 7.51 -24.24 -10.88
CA GLU A 63 8.52 -23.40 -11.54
C GLU A 63 7.90 -22.15 -12.19
N VAL A 64 6.70 -22.26 -12.78
CA VAL A 64 5.97 -21.07 -13.31
C VAL A 64 5.61 -20.09 -12.19
N VAL A 65 5.23 -20.60 -11.02
CA VAL A 65 4.93 -19.74 -9.85
C VAL A 65 6.19 -19.08 -9.33
N GLN A 66 7.30 -19.82 -9.24
CA GLN A 66 8.59 -19.28 -8.79
C GLN A 66 9.14 -18.23 -9.75
N ILE A 67 9.09 -18.48 -11.07
CA ILE A 67 9.43 -17.50 -12.11
C ILE A 67 8.52 -16.26 -12.03
N ARG A 68 7.23 -16.40 -11.68
CA ARG A 68 6.32 -15.26 -11.48
C ARG A 68 6.66 -14.43 -10.25
N PHE A 69 7.05 -15.06 -9.14
CA PHE A 69 7.50 -14.35 -7.94
C PHE A 69 8.85 -13.66 -8.18
N GLU A 70 9.80 -14.32 -8.83
CA GLU A 70 11.10 -13.76 -9.20
C GLU A 70 10.95 -12.60 -10.19
N LYS A 71 10.07 -12.72 -11.20
CA LYS A 71 9.75 -11.60 -12.09
C LYS A 71 9.11 -10.43 -11.36
N LYS A 72 8.22 -10.68 -10.40
CA LYS A 72 7.64 -9.60 -9.57
C LYS A 72 8.69 -8.93 -8.70
N ALA A 73 9.55 -9.71 -8.04
CA ALA A 73 10.63 -9.21 -7.21
C ALA A 73 11.66 -8.41 -8.03
N ALA A 74 12.00 -8.87 -9.24
CA ALA A 74 12.88 -8.15 -10.15
C ALA A 74 12.27 -6.82 -10.61
N LEU A 75 10.97 -6.80 -10.92
CA LEU A 75 10.26 -5.61 -11.39
C LEU A 75 10.03 -4.58 -10.26
N GLU A 76 9.85 -5.06 -9.03
CA GLU A 76 9.80 -4.23 -7.83
C GLU A 76 11.17 -3.65 -7.50
N LYS A 77 12.24 -4.45 -7.58
CA LYS A 77 13.63 -3.99 -7.41
C LYS A 77 14.02 -2.96 -8.48
N GLU A 78 13.70 -3.20 -9.75
CA GLU A 78 13.96 -2.23 -10.83
C GLU A 78 13.18 -0.92 -10.62
N ARG A 79 11.94 -1.02 -10.11
CA ARG A 79 11.16 0.17 -9.76
C ARG A 79 11.78 0.93 -8.59
N GLU A 80 12.24 0.23 -7.56
CA GLU A 80 12.94 0.84 -6.41
C GLU A 80 14.26 1.49 -6.83
N GLU A 81 15.05 0.83 -7.69
CA GLU A 81 16.30 1.38 -8.23
C GLU A 81 16.03 2.65 -9.06
N ARG A 82 15.03 2.64 -9.93
CA ARG A 82 14.62 3.82 -10.71
C ARG A 82 14.13 4.97 -9.82
N ILE A 83 13.47 4.65 -8.71
CA ILE A 83 13.07 5.65 -7.71
C ILE A 83 14.31 6.21 -7.01
N ALA A 84 15.24 5.36 -6.58
CA ALA A 84 16.47 5.79 -5.91
C ALA A 84 17.37 6.65 -6.82
N GLU A 85 17.52 6.29 -8.09
CA GLU A 85 18.24 7.09 -9.09
C GLU A 85 17.57 8.45 -9.31
N ALA A 86 16.24 8.46 -9.48
CA ALA A 86 15.48 9.70 -9.59
C ALA A 86 15.57 10.55 -8.31
N GLU A 87 15.65 9.95 -7.12
CA GLU A 87 15.88 10.65 -5.86
C GLU A 87 17.27 11.29 -5.82
N ILE A 88 18.31 10.59 -6.27
CA ILE A 88 19.69 11.11 -6.36
C ILE A 88 19.75 12.30 -7.34
N GLU A 89 19.14 12.18 -8.52
CA GLU A 89 19.05 13.31 -9.46
C GLU A 89 18.27 14.48 -8.86
N ASN A 90 17.17 14.19 -8.15
CA ASN A 90 16.38 15.20 -7.47
C ASN A 90 17.15 15.92 -6.35
N LEU A 91 18.17 15.33 -5.72
CA LEU A 91 18.98 15.99 -4.69
C LEU A 91 19.63 17.30 -5.18
N THR A 92 19.95 17.38 -6.47
CA THR A 92 20.54 18.59 -7.07
C THR A 92 19.51 19.51 -7.73
N GLY A 93 18.26 19.06 -7.80
CA GLY A 93 17.16 19.78 -8.42
C GLY A 93 16.74 21.02 -7.62
N ALA A 94 16.24 22.04 -8.33
CA ALA A 94 15.75 23.28 -7.73
C ALA A 94 14.72 23.05 -6.61
N ARG A 95 13.84 22.05 -6.80
CA ARG A 95 12.83 21.65 -5.81
C ARG A 95 13.43 21.14 -4.50
N HIS A 96 14.52 20.39 -4.56
CA HIS A 96 15.18 19.86 -3.37
C HIS A 96 15.91 20.98 -2.62
N LEU A 97 16.60 21.87 -3.35
CA LEU A 97 17.21 23.06 -2.75
C LEU A 97 16.17 23.97 -2.08
N GLU A 98 15.02 24.19 -2.71
CA GLU A 98 13.90 24.91 -2.12
C GLU A 98 13.39 24.22 -0.85
N SER A 99 13.18 22.90 -0.91
CA SER A 99 12.72 22.11 0.23
C SER A 99 13.69 22.15 1.41
N GLN A 100 15.01 22.09 1.14
CA GLN A 100 16.04 22.24 2.17
C GLN A 100 16.01 23.63 2.81
N LYS A 101 15.93 24.70 1.99
CA LYS A 101 15.83 26.08 2.50
C LYS A 101 14.59 26.26 3.36
N LEU A 102 13.46 25.72 2.92
CA LEU A 102 12.20 25.77 3.67
C LEU A 102 12.31 24.99 4.98
N ALA A 103 12.87 23.79 4.95
CA ALA A 103 13.10 22.97 6.14
C ALA A 103 14.00 23.70 7.16
N PHE A 104 15.06 24.37 6.70
CA PHE A 104 15.93 25.17 7.55
C PHE A 104 15.16 26.33 8.23
N LEU A 105 14.35 27.08 7.48
CA LEU A 105 13.54 28.18 8.01
C LEU A 105 12.45 27.71 9.00
N LEU A 106 11.92 26.49 8.82
CA LEU A 106 10.94 25.90 9.72
C LEU A 106 11.58 25.34 10.99
N ALA A 107 12.75 24.70 10.88
CA ALA A 107 13.49 24.18 12.03
C ALA A 107 13.86 25.29 13.03
N ALA A 108 14.24 26.47 12.54
CA ALA A 108 14.48 27.66 13.37
C ALA A 108 13.24 28.13 14.16
N ARG A 109 12.04 27.71 13.74
CA ARG A 109 10.75 27.97 14.42
C ARG A 109 10.22 26.74 15.16
N HIS A 110 11.00 25.67 15.28
CA HIS A 110 10.58 24.38 15.82
C HIS A 110 9.39 23.76 15.06
N LEU A 111 9.36 23.95 13.74
CA LEU A 111 8.36 23.39 12.83
C LEU A 111 9.04 22.46 11.82
N GLU A 112 8.25 21.54 11.27
CA GLU A 112 8.68 20.64 10.20
C GLU A 112 7.58 20.46 9.15
N ILE A 113 7.96 20.08 7.93
CA ILE A 113 7.00 19.75 6.87
C ILE A 113 6.60 18.29 7.02
N LYS A 114 5.31 18.07 7.19
CA LYS A 114 4.72 16.74 7.09
C LYS A 114 4.12 16.52 5.71
N GLN A 115 4.50 15.41 5.08
CA GLN A 115 4.02 15.10 3.73
C GLN A 115 2.56 14.67 3.74
N ILE A 116 1.76 15.36 2.94
CA ILE A 116 0.34 15.07 2.72
C ILE A 116 0.16 14.60 1.27
N PRO A 117 -0.68 13.58 1.00
CA PRO A 117 -0.95 13.14 -0.36
C PRO A 117 -1.38 14.29 -1.28
N SER A 118 -0.79 14.37 -2.46
CA SER A 118 -1.07 15.39 -3.47
C SER A 118 -2.32 15.05 -4.28
N ASP A 119 -3.49 15.07 -3.64
CA ASP A 119 -4.81 14.86 -4.25
C ASP A 119 -5.70 16.12 -4.13
N GLY A 120 -6.91 16.09 -4.69
CA GLY A 120 -7.88 17.19 -4.58
C GLY A 120 -8.44 17.43 -3.17
N HIS A 121 -7.93 16.71 -2.15
CA HIS A 121 -8.31 16.87 -0.74
C HIS A 121 -7.12 17.30 0.12
N CYS A 122 -5.94 17.54 -0.46
CA CYS A 122 -4.69 17.84 0.25
C CYS A 122 -4.84 18.94 1.30
N MET A 123 -5.56 20.02 0.98
CA MET A 123 -5.83 21.12 1.93
C MET A 123 -6.58 20.63 3.17
N TYR A 124 -7.66 19.88 2.99
CA TYR A 124 -8.45 19.35 4.10
C TYR A 124 -7.71 18.24 4.86
N ARG A 125 -6.90 17.43 4.18
CA ARG A 125 -6.03 16.43 4.82
C ARG A 125 -4.97 17.08 5.71
N ALA A 126 -4.39 18.19 5.27
CA ALA A 126 -3.44 18.96 6.08
C ALA A 126 -4.10 19.49 7.36
N ILE A 127 -5.33 20.02 7.26
CA ILE A 127 -6.09 20.51 8.42
C ILE A 127 -6.49 19.35 9.34
N GLU A 128 -7.00 18.24 8.79
CA GLU A 128 -7.32 17.02 9.55
C GLU A 128 -6.11 16.54 10.36
N ASP A 129 -4.92 16.58 9.77
CA ASP A 129 -3.69 16.21 10.47
C ASP A 129 -3.36 17.13 11.65
N GLN A 130 -3.43 18.46 11.45
CA GLN A 130 -3.20 19.46 12.49
C GLN A 130 -4.23 19.42 13.63
N LEU A 131 -5.46 18.98 13.34
CA LEU A 131 -6.53 18.87 14.33
C LEU A 131 -6.35 17.67 15.28
N LYS A 132 -5.68 16.60 14.83
CA LYS A 132 -5.41 15.42 15.67
C LYS A 132 -4.61 15.78 16.92
N ASP A 133 -3.63 16.67 16.78
CA ASP A 133 -2.81 17.16 17.89
C ASP A 133 -3.63 17.96 18.92
N ARG A 134 -4.78 18.48 18.52
CA ARG A 134 -5.74 19.19 19.38
C ARG A 134 -6.89 18.31 19.87
N GLN A 135 -6.74 16.99 19.77
CA GLN A 135 -7.77 16.00 20.13
C GLN A 135 -9.08 16.15 19.35
N ASN A 136 -9.00 16.71 18.14
CA ASN A 136 -10.15 16.84 17.24
C ASN A 136 -9.99 15.87 16.06
N PHE A 137 -10.93 14.94 15.94
CA PHE A 137 -10.90 13.84 14.96
C PHE A 137 -11.82 14.09 13.77
N TRP A 138 -11.94 15.34 13.34
CA TRP A 138 -12.73 15.66 12.16
C TRP A 138 -12.13 15.03 10.91
N THR A 139 -12.97 14.32 10.17
CA THR A 139 -12.56 13.74 8.90
C THR A 139 -12.54 14.80 7.81
N VAL A 140 -11.80 14.55 6.71
CA VAL A 140 -11.90 15.34 5.47
C VAL A 140 -13.37 15.58 5.06
N ALA A 141 -14.23 14.57 5.16
CA ALA A 141 -15.65 14.70 4.80
C ALA A 141 -16.39 15.67 5.72
N THR A 142 -16.14 15.58 7.04
CA THR A 142 -16.71 16.47 8.05
C THR A 142 -16.27 17.92 7.82
N LEU A 143 -14.96 18.13 7.62
CA LEU A 143 -14.37 19.43 7.34
C LEU A 143 -14.99 20.07 6.10
N ARG A 144 -15.04 19.34 4.99
CA ARG A 144 -15.67 19.82 3.74
C ARG A 144 -17.13 20.22 3.93
N ASN A 145 -17.90 19.41 4.66
CA ASN A 145 -19.30 19.71 4.91
C ASN A 145 -19.49 20.96 5.76
N GLN A 146 -18.70 21.11 6.83
CA GLN A 146 -18.76 22.28 7.70
C GLN A 146 -18.29 23.55 6.99
N THR A 147 -17.20 23.49 6.22
CA THR A 147 -16.73 24.60 5.39
C THR A 147 -17.83 25.05 4.42
N ALA A 148 -18.45 24.10 3.69
CA ALA A 148 -19.53 24.43 2.76
C ALA A 148 -20.73 25.08 3.46
N LYS A 149 -21.18 24.52 4.59
CA LYS A 149 -22.28 25.08 5.39
C LYS A 149 -21.96 26.50 5.87
N TYR A 150 -20.75 26.71 6.37
CA TYR A 150 -20.31 28.02 6.86
C TYR A 150 -20.27 29.06 5.74
N MET A 151 -19.72 28.70 4.58
CA MET A 151 -19.67 29.59 3.42
C MET A 151 -21.06 29.94 2.90
N GLN A 152 -22.00 28.99 2.90
CA GLN A 152 -23.39 29.23 2.50
C GLN A 152 -24.13 30.14 3.48
N SER A 153 -23.92 29.99 4.79
CA SER A 153 -24.57 30.84 5.78
C SER A 153 -23.97 32.25 5.87
N HIS A 154 -22.76 32.45 5.33
CA HIS A 154 -22.06 33.74 5.28
C HIS A 154 -21.78 34.15 3.83
N PHE A 155 -22.73 33.91 2.93
CA PHE A 155 -22.54 34.05 1.49
C PHE A 155 -21.91 35.38 1.09
N ASP A 156 -22.34 36.49 1.69
CA ASP A 156 -21.84 37.84 1.37
C ASP A 156 -20.35 38.02 1.67
N ASP A 157 -19.82 37.34 2.69
CA ASP A 157 -18.39 37.40 3.05
C ASP A 157 -17.52 36.64 2.05
N PHE A 158 -18.09 35.62 1.40
CA PHE A 158 -17.38 34.77 0.44
C PHE A 158 -17.62 35.17 -1.01
N LEU A 159 -18.68 35.93 -1.30
CA LEU A 159 -19.07 36.37 -2.63
C LEU A 159 -17.92 36.98 -3.45
N PRO A 160 -17.08 37.88 -2.89
CA PRO A 160 -15.97 38.49 -3.65
C PRO A 160 -14.90 37.49 -4.11
N PHE A 161 -14.86 36.29 -3.53
CA PHE A 161 -13.88 35.25 -3.85
C PHE A 161 -14.43 34.21 -4.82
N LEU A 162 -15.70 34.31 -5.23
CA LEU A 162 -16.35 33.38 -6.14
C LEU A 162 -16.39 33.96 -7.55
N THR A 163 -16.04 33.13 -8.54
CA THR A 163 -16.10 33.48 -9.97
C THR A 163 -16.96 32.51 -10.74
N ASN A 164 -17.68 33.00 -11.73
CA ASN A 164 -18.47 32.18 -12.64
C ASN A 164 -17.52 31.24 -13.42
N PRO A 165 -17.71 29.91 -13.38
CA PRO A 165 -16.82 28.97 -14.06
C PRO A 165 -16.75 29.15 -15.58
N SER A 166 -17.82 29.65 -16.19
CA SER A 166 -17.95 29.80 -17.64
C SER A 166 -17.46 31.15 -18.14
N THR A 167 -17.65 32.22 -17.37
CA THR A 167 -17.31 33.59 -17.81
C THR A 167 -16.06 34.14 -17.12
N GLY A 168 -15.65 33.57 -15.98
CA GLY A 168 -14.54 34.08 -15.16
C GLY A 168 -14.88 35.34 -14.37
N ASP A 169 -16.08 35.90 -14.56
CA ASP A 169 -16.52 37.10 -13.85
C ASP A 169 -16.77 36.82 -12.38
N MET A 170 -16.51 37.82 -11.53
CA MET A 170 -16.88 37.76 -10.12
C MET A 170 -18.39 37.63 -9.98
N TYR A 171 -18.85 36.81 -9.04
CA TYR A 171 -20.26 36.78 -8.70
C TYR A 171 -20.67 38.14 -8.12
N SER A 172 -21.59 38.82 -8.78
CA SER A 172 -22.30 39.97 -8.24
C SER A 172 -23.68 39.55 -7.74
N ARG A 173 -24.27 40.35 -6.85
CA ARG A 173 -25.70 40.24 -6.54
C ARG A 173 -26.56 40.64 -7.75
#